data_AF-A0A935NIL8-F1
#
_entry.id   AF-A0A935NIL8-F1
#
_cell.length_a   1.000
_cell.length_b   1.000
_cell.length_c   1.000
_cell.angle_alpha   90.00
_cell.angle_beta   90.00
_cell.angle_gamma   90.00
#
_symmetry.space_group_name_H-M   'P 1'
#
loop_
_entity.id
_entity.type
_entity.pdbx_description
1 polymer ?
#
loop_
_entity_poly.entity_id
_entity_poly.type
_entity_poly.pdbx_seq_one_letter_code
_entity_poly.pdbx_strand_id
1 'polypeptide(L)'
;MPNYPWTGQYYGGAPINLTATPKTGFLFQKWESKNNTFTPNNKTNPAGIDILKPDTIIAYFIPDIPVHNITVLVEPVNSGKIDLNGFVFDTYPDGIDLDEGTAIDLKALNNAGYTFSYWELKNNTLSPNVNTANVNFTLLASDTIIAHFEQIKHPLYIEVQPPGSGSLSLNGFTPGSFPATQTYTDGLNIALQATPAANYSFANYQLKNHSLSPNNTSSSANFNITQPDTLIANFVKNTGQLTFIVEPANNGKINLNGTLLSNYPHTQAFTFGDAINLTAAPQAYFSFDKWSAAHHSFTPDANNTTTTFNFEKTDTIYAWFTQNQHELVFKVMPDGAGKISLDGTELLFNPDTKIFPEGDLVNISAQAAPKYQFVGWQTAYHTILPNQTAVNANFTVQQPDTLVAEFKESQTCTIAFPAAFTPNNDGVNDVFQLKTACELANFTLQIYDRWGGLVFTTSDPQMGWNGLDQKLLRQTPMGVYSWVCQFDLPNNASPSPGRQTHKGNITLLR
;
A
#
# COMPACT_ATOMS: atom_id res chain seq x y z
N MET A 1 -78.98 6.39 -84.35
CA MET A 1 -78.88 6.97 -85.71
C MET A 1 -77.41 7.06 -86.09
N PRO A 2 -77.02 6.82 -87.35
CA PRO A 2 -75.62 6.56 -87.68
C PRO A 2 -74.71 7.80 -87.67
N ASN A 3 -75.23 9.01 -87.89
CA ASN A 3 -74.48 10.27 -87.87
C ASN A 3 -75.26 11.37 -87.12
N TYR A 4 -74.55 12.23 -86.38
CA TYR A 4 -75.08 13.43 -85.72
C TYR A 4 -74.28 14.68 -86.18
N PRO A 5 -74.89 15.87 -86.28
CA PRO A 5 -76.28 16.18 -85.99
C PRO A 5 -77.22 15.49 -86.98
N TRP A 6 -78.38 15.04 -86.47
CA TRP A 6 -79.42 14.42 -87.26
C TRP A 6 -80.68 15.30 -87.19
N THR A 7 -81.43 15.37 -88.28
CA THR A 7 -82.67 16.13 -88.36
C THR A 7 -83.78 15.22 -88.87
N GLY A 8 -84.96 15.32 -88.28
CA GLY A 8 -86.15 14.63 -88.76
C GLY A 8 -87.43 15.34 -88.35
N GLN A 9 -88.55 14.90 -88.91
CA GLN A 9 -89.87 15.41 -88.60
C GLN A 9 -90.68 14.35 -87.87
N TYR A 10 -91.42 14.78 -86.85
CA TYR A 10 -92.22 13.92 -86.00
C TYR A 10 -93.61 14.52 -85.83
N TYR A 11 -94.61 13.65 -85.66
CA TYR A 11 -95.97 14.07 -85.34
C TYR A 11 -96.04 14.55 -83.89
N GLY A 12 -96.54 15.76 -83.70
CA GLY A 12 -96.63 16.37 -82.37
C GLY A 12 -97.54 15.58 -81.43
N GLY A 13 -97.09 15.38 -80.19
CA GLY A 13 -97.84 14.68 -79.13
C GLY A 13 -97.72 13.15 -79.12
N ALA A 14 -96.91 12.55 -80.01
CA ALA A 14 -96.55 11.14 -79.92
C ALA A 14 -95.23 10.96 -79.16
N PRO A 15 -95.16 10.10 -78.12
CA PRO A 15 -93.94 9.91 -77.35
C PRO A 15 -92.86 9.23 -78.17
N ILE A 16 -91.67 9.84 -78.18
CA ILE A 16 -90.46 9.30 -78.79
C ILE A 16 -89.55 8.81 -77.68
N ASN A 17 -89.07 7.57 -77.77
CA ASN A 17 -88.03 7.07 -76.88
C ASN A 17 -86.65 7.35 -77.45
N LEU A 18 -85.86 8.10 -76.70
CA LEU A 18 -84.46 8.38 -76.98
C LEU A 18 -83.58 7.47 -76.13
N THR A 19 -82.70 6.74 -76.80
CA THR A 19 -81.63 5.97 -76.15
C THR A 19 -80.30 6.51 -76.62
N ALA A 20 -79.53 7.09 -75.72
CA ALA A 20 -78.13 7.40 -75.95
C ALA A 20 -77.32 6.12 -75.77
N THR A 21 -76.49 5.78 -76.75
CA THR A 21 -75.50 4.72 -76.61
C THR A 21 -74.14 5.39 -76.55
N PRO A 22 -73.54 5.53 -75.35
CA PRO A 22 -72.21 6.09 -75.23
C PRO A 22 -71.20 5.27 -76.05
N LYS A 23 -70.20 5.95 -76.61
CA LYS A 23 -69.01 5.25 -77.11
C LYS A 23 -68.22 4.71 -75.92
N THR A 24 -67.45 3.65 -76.14
CA THR A 24 -66.50 3.11 -75.15
C THR A 24 -65.67 4.24 -74.53
N GLY A 25 -65.56 4.27 -73.19
CA GLY A 25 -64.85 5.29 -72.44
C GLY A 25 -65.66 6.56 -72.12
N PHE A 26 -66.97 6.56 -72.38
CA PHE A 26 -67.87 7.65 -72.01
C PHE A 26 -69.15 7.12 -71.34
N LEU A 27 -69.68 7.88 -70.39
CA LEU A 27 -71.01 7.68 -69.80
C LEU A 27 -71.98 8.73 -70.33
N PHE A 28 -73.25 8.34 -70.47
CA PHE A 28 -74.32 9.31 -70.70
C PHE A 28 -74.52 10.16 -69.44
N GLN A 29 -74.46 11.48 -69.59
CA GLN A 29 -74.64 12.41 -68.47
C GLN A 29 -76.08 12.91 -68.38
N LYS A 30 -76.60 13.48 -69.47
CA LYS A 30 -77.94 14.08 -69.53
C LYS A 30 -78.38 14.36 -70.97
N TRP A 31 -79.67 14.54 -71.15
CA TRP A 31 -80.30 15.15 -72.30
C TRP A 31 -80.52 16.65 -72.06
N GLU A 32 -80.53 17.45 -73.13
CA GLU A 32 -80.92 18.85 -73.12
C GLU A 32 -81.91 19.13 -74.26
N SER A 33 -82.96 19.88 -73.94
CA SER A 33 -84.01 20.35 -74.85
C SER A 33 -84.48 21.71 -74.32
N LYS A 34 -84.64 22.71 -75.21
CA LYS A 34 -85.07 24.06 -74.83
C LYS A 34 -86.59 24.20 -74.77
N ASN A 35 -87.30 23.41 -75.58
CA ASN A 35 -88.72 23.59 -75.84
C ASN A 35 -89.59 22.39 -75.44
N ASN A 36 -88.98 21.25 -75.09
CA ASN A 36 -89.68 20.02 -74.73
C ASN A 36 -89.13 19.44 -73.41
N THR A 37 -89.90 18.56 -72.79
CA THR A 37 -89.57 17.97 -71.48
C THR A 37 -89.35 16.47 -71.58
N PHE A 38 -88.33 15.97 -70.89
CA PHE A 38 -88.02 14.54 -70.86
C PHE A 38 -88.81 13.81 -69.76
N THR A 39 -89.26 12.60 -70.07
CA THR A 39 -89.97 11.71 -69.15
C THR A 39 -89.13 10.43 -68.96
N PRO A 40 -88.75 10.05 -67.72
CA PRO A 40 -89.14 10.67 -66.45
C PRO A 40 -88.36 11.94 -66.11
N ASN A 41 -87.13 12.10 -66.61
CA ASN A 41 -86.33 13.33 -66.47
C ASN A 41 -85.18 13.34 -67.48
N ASN A 42 -84.43 14.44 -67.53
CA ASN A 42 -83.32 14.64 -68.46
C ASN A 42 -82.02 13.91 -68.09
N LYS A 43 -81.95 13.17 -66.98
CA LYS A 43 -80.78 12.36 -66.58
C LYS A 43 -80.99 10.86 -66.80
N THR A 44 -82.20 10.43 -67.17
CA THR A 44 -82.51 9.02 -67.44
C THR A 44 -82.17 8.67 -68.89
N ASN A 45 -81.70 7.44 -69.12
CA ASN A 45 -81.42 6.91 -70.45
C ASN A 45 -81.73 5.41 -70.48
N PRO A 46 -82.73 4.95 -71.27
CA PRO A 46 -83.53 5.70 -72.23
C PRO A 46 -84.49 6.72 -71.57
N ALA A 47 -84.82 7.80 -72.29
CA ALA A 47 -85.82 8.79 -71.89
C ALA A 47 -86.86 9.00 -72.99
N GLY A 48 -88.12 9.18 -72.60
CA GLY A 48 -89.19 9.62 -73.49
C GLY A 48 -89.16 11.13 -73.68
N ILE A 49 -89.58 11.61 -74.85
CA ILE A 49 -89.83 13.04 -75.13
C ILE A 49 -91.02 13.20 -76.09
N ASP A 50 -91.90 14.16 -75.80
CA ASP A 50 -92.96 14.58 -76.71
C ASP A 50 -92.53 15.85 -77.46
N ILE A 51 -92.49 15.81 -78.80
CA ILE A 51 -92.08 16.96 -79.61
C ILE A 51 -93.28 17.88 -79.83
N LEU A 52 -93.48 18.85 -78.94
CA LEU A 52 -94.55 19.84 -79.03
C LEU A 52 -94.14 21.08 -79.84
N LYS A 53 -92.84 21.39 -79.88
CA LYS A 53 -92.26 22.49 -80.66
C LYS A 53 -90.94 22.07 -81.30
N PRO A 54 -90.55 22.69 -82.44
CA PRO A 54 -89.24 22.50 -83.04
C PRO A 54 -88.14 22.76 -82.01
N ASP A 55 -87.15 21.87 -81.94
CA ASP A 55 -86.07 21.96 -80.94
C ASP A 55 -84.80 21.23 -81.39
N THR A 56 -83.69 21.52 -80.70
CA THR A 56 -82.44 20.76 -80.79
C THR A 56 -82.29 19.94 -79.52
N ILE A 57 -82.23 18.62 -79.67
CA ILE A 57 -82.02 17.70 -78.55
C ILE A 57 -80.54 17.30 -78.52
N ILE A 58 -79.88 17.56 -77.40
CA ILE A 58 -78.45 17.27 -77.22
C ILE A 58 -78.30 16.17 -76.16
N ALA A 59 -77.52 15.14 -76.45
CA ALA A 59 -77.05 14.17 -75.47
C ALA A 59 -75.64 14.57 -75.02
N TYR A 60 -75.45 14.80 -73.73
CA TYR A 60 -74.15 15.04 -73.13
C TYR A 60 -73.56 13.73 -72.64
N PHE A 61 -72.27 13.56 -72.93
CA PHE A 61 -71.47 12.45 -72.47
C PHE A 61 -70.27 12.98 -71.70
N ILE A 62 -69.89 12.28 -70.65
CA ILE A 62 -68.68 12.55 -69.87
C ILE A 62 -67.73 11.36 -69.99
N PRO A 63 -66.41 11.55 -69.90
CA PRO A 63 -65.47 10.45 -69.82
C PRO A 63 -65.85 9.47 -68.69
N ASP A 64 -65.74 8.18 -68.97
CA ASP A 64 -65.84 7.11 -67.98
C ASP A 64 -64.42 6.75 -67.53
N ILE A 65 -63.90 7.48 -66.54
CA ILE A 65 -62.55 7.26 -66.03
C ILE A 65 -62.65 6.32 -64.83
N PRO A 66 -61.98 5.16 -64.83
CA PRO A 66 -61.94 4.27 -63.68
C PRO A 66 -61.41 4.99 -62.45
N VAL A 67 -62.04 4.76 -61.30
CA VAL A 67 -61.56 5.25 -60.01
C VAL A 67 -60.81 4.14 -59.30
N HIS A 68 -59.62 4.45 -58.82
CA HIS A 68 -58.75 3.53 -58.09
C HIS A 68 -58.55 4.00 -56.66
N ASN A 69 -58.55 3.06 -55.73
CA ASN A 69 -58.29 3.34 -54.31
C ASN A 69 -56.80 3.21 -54.02
N ILE A 70 -56.20 4.25 -53.45
CA ILE A 70 -54.86 4.19 -52.84
C ILE A 70 -55.03 4.09 -51.34
N THR A 71 -54.50 3.03 -50.74
CA THR A 71 -54.36 2.90 -49.28
C THR A 71 -52.91 3.20 -48.89
N VAL A 72 -52.69 4.04 -47.88
CA VAL A 72 -51.37 4.37 -47.34
C VAL A 72 -51.15 3.75 -45.96
N LEU A 73 -49.92 3.28 -45.70
CA LEU A 73 -49.50 2.70 -44.43
C LEU A 73 -48.07 3.16 -44.08
N VAL A 74 -47.76 3.28 -42.79
CA VAL A 74 -46.42 3.61 -42.30
C VAL A 74 -45.94 2.50 -41.37
N GLU A 75 -44.76 1.95 -41.66
CA GLU A 75 -44.15 0.88 -40.87
C GLU A 75 -42.73 1.25 -40.38
N PRO A 76 -42.45 1.14 -39.07
CA PRO A 76 -43.40 0.84 -37.98
C PRO A 76 -44.36 2.01 -37.73
N VAL A 77 -45.49 1.77 -37.06
CA VAL A 77 -46.46 2.82 -36.73
C VAL A 77 -45.80 4.01 -36.01
N ASN A 78 -46.19 5.24 -36.35
CA ASN A 78 -45.62 6.50 -35.84
C ASN A 78 -44.15 6.79 -36.22
N SER A 79 -43.53 6.03 -37.13
CA SER A 79 -42.15 6.29 -37.57
C SER A 79 -42.00 7.44 -38.58
N GLY A 80 -43.09 7.83 -39.23
CA GLY A 80 -43.11 8.92 -40.18
C GLY A 80 -44.52 9.21 -40.67
N LYS A 81 -44.59 9.98 -41.77
CA LYS A 81 -45.83 10.31 -42.47
C LYS A 81 -45.64 10.23 -43.98
N ILE A 82 -46.74 10.08 -44.70
CA ILE A 82 -46.81 10.09 -46.16
C ILE A 82 -47.51 11.38 -46.60
N ASP A 83 -46.85 12.16 -47.43
CA ASP A 83 -47.42 13.27 -48.20
C ASP A 83 -47.72 12.76 -49.62
N LEU A 84 -48.97 12.84 -50.05
CA LEU A 84 -49.43 12.51 -51.40
C LEU A 84 -49.98 13.78 -52.05
N ASN A 85 -49.33 14.25 -53.11
CA ASN A 85 -49.72 15.47 -53.85
C ASN A 85 -49.91 16.72 -52.97
N GLY A 86 -49.20 16.84 -51.85
CA GLY A 86 -49.32 17.94 -50.88
C GLY A 86 -50.31 17.67 -49.73
N PHE A 87 -51.04 16.56 -49.77
CA PHE A 87 -51.90 16.11 -48.67
C PHE A 87 -51.14 15.16 -47.75
N VAL A 88 -50.95 15.56 -46.50
CA VAL A 88 -50.25 14.76 -45.49
C VAL A 88 -51.25 13.89 -44.73
N PHE A 89 -51.03 12.58 -44.76
CA PHE A 89 -51.78 11.65 -43.95
C PHE A 89 -51.24 11.64 -42.51
N ASP A 90 -52.15 11.64 -41.53
CA ASP A 90 -51.82 11.64 -40.10
C ASP A 90 -52.34 10.40 -39.35
N THR A 91 -53.13 9.56 -40.03
CA THR A 91 -53.68 8.29 -39.54
C THR A 91 -53.38 7.17 -40.51
N TYR A 92 -53.13 5.96 -40.00
CA TYR A 92 -52.74 4.81 -40.81
C TYR A 92 -53.41 3.51 -40.29
N PRO A 93 -53.93 2.64 -41.16
CA PRO A 93 -54.10 2.85 -42.61
C PRO A 93 -55.15 3.94 -42.91
N ASP A 94 -54.96 4.65 -44.02
CA ASP A 94 -55.93 5.61 -44.57
C ASP A 94 -55.94 5.49 -46.09
N GLY A 95 -56.96 6.01 -46.78
CA GLY A 95 -57.04 5.87 -48.22
C GLY A 95 -57.80 6.96 -48.93
N ILE A 96 -57.55 7.07 -50.25
CA ILE A 96 -58.15 8.07 -51.12
C ILE A 96 -58.49 7.45 -52.47
N ASP A 97 -59.67 7.79 -52.99
CA ASP A 97 -60.13 7.41 -54.31
C ASP A 97 -59.72 8.47 -55.34
N LEU A 98 -59.05 8.05 -56.41
CA LEU A 98 -58.48 8.92 -57.43
C LEU A 98 -58.76 8.37 -58.84
N ASP A 99 -58.94 9.28 -59.80
CA ASP A 99 -59.13 8.92 -61.21
C ASP A 99 -57.87 8.27 -61.81
N GLU A 100 -58.04 7.23 -62.62
CA GLU A 100 -56.97 6.61 -63.40
C GLU A 100 -56.23 7.66 -64.26
N GLY A 101 -54.90 7.56 -64.31
CA GLY A 101 -54.04 8.50 -65.00
C GLY A 101 -53.62 9.72 -64.16
N THR A 102 -54.12 9.87 -62.94
CA THR A 102 -53.67 10.92 -62.01
C THR A 102 -52.16 10.78 -61.76
N ALA A 103 -51.42 11.89 -61.89
CA ALA A 103 -50.02 11.97 -61.50
C ALA A 103 -49.92 12.04 -59.97
N ILE A 104 -49.12 11.16 -59.38
CA ILE A 104 -48.93 11.05 -57.94
C ILE A 104 -47.48 11.40 -57.60
N ASP A 105 -47.30 12.42 -56.77
CA ASP A 105 -46.07 12.75 -56.07
C ASP A 105 -46.18 12.26 -54.62
N LEU A 106 -45.26 11.40 -54.20
CA LEU A 106 -45.14 10.94 -52.82
C LEU A 106 -43.91 11.52 -52.16
N LYS A 107 -44.02 11.88 -50.88
CA LYS A 107 -42.89 12.21 -50.01
C LYS A 107 -43.02 11.51 -48.67
N ALA A 108 -41.95 10.87 -48.25
CA ALA A 108 -41.83 10.33 -46.89
C ALA A 108 -41.31 11.42 -45.95
N LEU A 109 -42.07 11.71 -44.91
CA LEU A 109 -41.72 12.67 -43.87
C LEU A 109 -41.30 11.92 -42.61
N ASN A 110 -40.03 12.00 -42.24
CA ASN A 110 -39.51 11.32 -41.06
C ASN A 110 -40.08 11.91 -39.76
N ASN A 111 -40.52 11.08 -38.82
CA ASN A 111 -40.70 11.52 -37.44
C ASN A 111 -39.34 11.51 -36.69
N ALA A 112 -39.28 12.20 -35.55
CA ALA A 112 -38.06 12.27 -34.74
C ALA A 112 -37.56 10.86 -34.36
N GLY A 113 -36.26 10.61 -34.53
CA GLY A 113 -35.60 9.33 -34.24
C GLY A 113 -35.73 8.27 -35.34
N TYR A 114 -36.33 8.59 -36.49
CA TYR A 114 -36.47 7.69 -37.63
C TYR A 114 -35.91 8.30 -38.91
N THR A 115 -35.54 7.43 -39.85
CA THR A 115 -35.16 7.79 -41.22
C THR A 115 -35.92 6.91 -42.20
N PHE A 116 -36.34 7.49 -43.32
CA PHE A 116 -36.91 6.73 -44.42
C PHE A 116 -35.93 5.65 -44.89
N SER A 117 -36.45 4.44 -45.14
CA SER A 117 -35.71 3.30 -45.68
C SER A 117 -36.13 3.06 -47.13
N TYR A 118 -37.38 2.63 -47.37
CA TYR A 118 -37.90 2.37 -48.73
C TYR A 118 -39.43 2.40 -48.80
N TRP A 119 -39.96 2.44 -50.02
CA TRP A 119 -41.38 2.29 -50.34
C TRP A 119 -41.72 0.87 -50.78
N GLU A 120 -42.87 0.36 -50.36
CA GLU A 120 -43.43 -0.92 -50.83
C GLU A 120 -44.77 -0.68 -51.53
N LEU A 121 -44.88 -1.15 -52.78
CA LEU A 121 -46.07 -1.06 -53.63
C LEU A 121 -46.18 -2.35 -54.47
N LYS A 122 -47.40 -2.70 -54.89
CA LYS A 122 -47.65 -3.92 -55.68
C LYS A 122 -47.98 -3.66 -57.14
N ASN A 123 -48.80 -2.64 -57.40
CA ASN A 123 -49.45 -2.45 -58.70
C ASN A 123 -48.90 -1.25 -59.48
N ASN A 124 -48.20 -0.31 -58.82
CA ASN A 124 -47.59 0.85 -59.46
C ASN A 124 -46.06 0.84 -59.35
N THR A 125 -45.39 1.48 -60.32
CA THR A 125 -43.92 1.57 -60.37
C THR A 125 -43.45 2.98 -60.07
N LEU A 126 -42.58 3.13 -59.08
CA LEU A 126 -42.05 4.42 -58.65
C LEU A 126 -40.86 4.90 -59.50
N SER A 127 -40.79 6.21 -59.71
CA SER A 127 -39.65 6.93 -60.27
C SER A 127 -39.08 7.91 -59.23
N PRO A 128 -37.75 7.93 -58.97
CA PRO A 128 -36.73 7.15 -59.67
C PRO A 128 -36.60 5.69 -59.22
N ASN A 129 -36.90 5.36 -57.95
CA ASN A 129 -36.93 4.00 -57.41
C ASN A 129 -37.54 3.99 -55.99
N VAL A 130 -37.80 2.79 -55.46
CA VAL A 130 -38.39 2.58 -54.12
C VAL A 130 -37.54 3.10 -52.94
N ASN A 131 -36.23 3.27 -53.10
CA ASN A 131 -35.33 3.72 -52.02
C ASN A 131 -35.17 5.24 -51.95
N THR A 132 -35.93 5.98 -52.76
CA THR A 132 -35.89 7.45 -52.77
C THR A 132 -37.08 7.98 -51.98
N ALA A 133 -36.85 8.88 -51.02
CA ALA A 133 -37.92 9.39 -50.13
C ALA A 133 -39.00 10.19 -50.88
N ASN A 134 -38.60 10.91 -51.94
CA ASN A 134 -39.50 11.67 -52.80
C ASN A 134 -39.55 10.99 -54.17
N VAL A 135 -40.73 10.49 -54.55
CA VAL A 135 -40.94 9.69 -55.76
C VAL A 135 -42.22 10.12 -56.45
N ASN A 136 -42.39 9.72 -57.70
CA ASN A 136 -43.64 9.89 -58.43
C ASN A 136 -44.01 8.66 -59.25
N PHE A 137 -45.29 8.55 -59.59
CA PHE A 137 -45.83 7.58 -60.54
C PHE A 137 -47.16 8.07 -61.14
N THR A 138 -47.62 7.40 -62.19
CA THR A 138 -48.96 7.59 -62.75
C THR A 138 -49.88 6.48 -62.25
N LEU A 139 -51.03 6.84 -61.68
CA LEU A 139 -51.98 5.87 -61.12
C LEU A 139 -52.65 5.04 -62.23
N LEU A 140 -52.38 3.73 -62.25
CA LEU A 140 -52.97 2.81 -63.24
C LEU A 140 -53.86 1.73 -62.62
N ALA A 141 -53.73 1.50 -61.32
CA ALA A 141 -54.53 0.55 -60.56
C ALA A 141 -54.54 0.90 -59.07
N SER A 142 -55.58 0.47 -58.36
CA SER A 142 -55.65 0.52 -56.89
C SER A 142 -54.43 -0.15 -56.26
N ASP A 143 -53.90 0.38 -55.17
CA ASP A 143 -52.66 -0.14 -54.56
C ASP A 143 -52.57 0.20 -53.07
N THR A 144 -51.68 -0.51 -52.38
CA THR A 144 -51.29 -0.20 -51.00
C THR A 144 -49.86 0.31 -51.01
N ILE A 145 -49.67 1.54 -50.53
CA ILE A 145 -48.38 2.22 -50.47
C ILE A 145 -47.90 2.20 -49.03
N ILE A 146 -46.82 1.48 -48.77
CA ILE A 146 -46.23 1.39 -47.43
C ILE A 146 -44.90 2.16 -47.42
N ALA A 147 -44.77 3.14 -46.52
CA ALA A 147 -43.50 3.78 -46.24
C ALA A 147 -42.81 3.06 -45.08
N HIS A 148 -41.65 2.46 -45.36
CA HIS A 148 -40.81 1.82 -44.36
C HIS A 148 -39.77 2.80 -43.83
N PHE A 149 -39.66 2.88 -42.50
CA PHE A 149 -38.68 3.70 -41.80
C PHE A 149 -37.85 2.86 -40.85
N GLU A 150 -36.60 3.26 -40.68
CA GLU A 150 -35.67 2.66 -39.74
C GLU A 150 -35.39 3.62 -38.59
N GLN A 151 -35.34 3.08 -37.37
CA GLN A 151 -34.98 3.87 -36.20
C GLN A 151 -33.48 4.20 -36.26
N ILE A 152 -33.15 5.48 -36.09
CA ILE A 152 -31.76 5.95 -36.03
C ILE A 152 -31.13 5.40 -34.75
N LYS A 153 -29.91 4.87 -34.88
CA LYS A 153 -29.17 4.24 -33.79
C LYS A 153 -27.75 4.78 -33.71
N HIS A 154 -27.27 5.00 -32.48
CA HIS A 154 -25.95 5.53 -32.18
C HIS A 154 -25.15 4.56 -31.30
N PRO A 155 -23.90 4.23 -31.67
CA PRO A 155 -23.00 3.49 -30.80
C PRO A 155 -22.46 4.39 -29.68
N LEU A 156 -22.47 3.87 -28.46
CA LEU A 156 -21.79 4.42 -27.30
C LEU A 156 -20.63 3.50 -26.93
N TYR A 157 -19.42 4.02 -27.02
CA TYR A 157 -18.20 3.36 -26.54
C TYR A 157 -18.05 3.63 -25.04
N ILE A 158 -17.79 2.60 -24.25
CA ILE A 158 -17.83 2.68 -22.78
C ILE A 158 -16.52 2.16 -22.21
N GLU A 159 -15.91 2.95 -21.33
CA GLU A 159 -14.63 2.62 -20.69
C GLU A 159 -14.66 2.94 -19.19
N VAL A 160 -13.89 2.16 -18.42
CA VAL A 160 -13.63 2.40 -16.99
C VAL A 160 -12.14 2.60 -16.82
N GLN A 161 -11.74 3.73 -16.21
CA GLN A 161 -10.34 4.07 -15.99
C GLN A 161 -10.04 4.33 -14.51
N PRO A 162 -9.00 3.69 -13.93
CA PRO A 162 -8.20 2.59 -14.51
C PRO A 162 -9.01 1.30 -14.76
N PRO A 163 -8.57 0.37 -15.62
CA PRO A 163 -9.24 -0.92 -15.78
C PRO A 163 -9.42 -1.66 -14.45
N GLY A 164 -10.63 -2.18 -14.18
CA GLY A 164 -10.96 -2.89 -12.94
C GLY A 164 -11.20 -2.01 -11.71
N SER A 165 -11.13 -0.67 -11.83
CA SER A 165 -11.34 0.27 -10.72
C SER A 165 -12.80 0.46 -10.30
N GLY A 166 -13.75 -0.07 -11.07
CA GLY A 166 -15.18 0.01 -10.80
C GLY A 166 -16.01 -0.62 -11.90
N SER A 167 -17.32 -0.43 -11.82
CA SER A 167 -18.29 -0.81 -12.83
C SER A 167 -19.23 0.35 -13.14
N LEU A 168 -19.89 0.26 -14.30
CA LEU A 168 -20.82 1.26 -14.80
C LEU A 168 -22.09 0.57 -15.29
N SER A 169 -23.23 0.94 -14.71
CA SER A 169 -24.55 0.53 -15.18
C SER A 169 -25.14 1.60 -16.08
N LEU A 170 -25.75 1.18 -17.20
CA LEU A 170 -26.46 2.01 -18.16
C LEU A 170 -27.90 1.49 -18.27
N ASN A 171 -28.88 2.26 -17.80
CA ASN A 171 -30.29 1.85 -17.73
C ASN A 171 -30.49 0.49 -17.02
N GLY A 172 -29.70 0.23 -15.97
CA GLY A 172 -29.74 -1.03 -15.21
C GLY A 172 -28.92 -2.18 -15.82
N PHE A 173 -28.41 -2.04 -17.04
CA PHE A 173 -27.50 -3.01 -17.66
C PHE A 173 -26.05 -2.67 -17.35
N THR A 174 -25.29 -3.63 -16.82
CA THR A 174 -23.85 -3.47 -16.54
C THR A 174 -23.04 -4.35 -17.49
N PRO A 175 -22.19 -3.79 -18.36
CA PRO A 175 -21.29 -4.58 -19.20
C PRO A 175 -20.39 -5.49 -18.35
N GLY A 176 -20.16 -6.73 -18.82
CA GLY A 176 -19.35 -7.71 -18.08
C GLY A 176 -17.84 -7.45 -18.13
N SER A 177 -17.37 -6.67 -19.11
CA SER A 177 -15.98 -6.23 -19.26
C SER A 177 -15.93 -4.86 -19.93
N PHE A 178 -14.80 -4.17 -19.75
CA PHE A 178 -14.52 -2.88 -20.38
C PHE A 178 -13.18 -2.94 -21.14
N PRO A 179 -13.03 -2.28 -22.30
CA PRO A 179 -14.04 -1.43 -22.95
C PRO A 179 -15.22 -2.23 -23.52
N ALA A 180 -16.39 -1.60 -23.60
CA ALA A 180 -17.61 -2.14 -24.17
C ALA A 180 -18.19 -1.20 -25.22
N THR A 181 -19.07 -1.72 -26.08
CA THR A 181 -19.82 -0.90 -27.04
C THR A 181 -21.27 -1.33 -27.00
N GLN A 182 -22.17 -0.36 -26.89
CA GLN A 182 -23.61 -0.59 -26.91
C GLN A 182 -24.27 0.37 -27.90
N THR A 183 -25.35 -0.08 -28.55
CA THR A 183 -26.06 0.72 -29.54
C THR A 183 -27.42 1.12 -28.98
N TYR A 184 -27.73 2.40 -29.03
CA TYR A 184 -28.97 2.98 -28.49
C TYR A 184 -29.73 3.74 -29.57
N THR A 185 -31.04 3.82 -29.42
CA THR A 185 -31.91 4.57 -30.34
C THR A 185 -31.76 6.06 -30.12
N ASP A 186 -31.83 6.84 -31.20
CA ASP A 186 -31.71 8.30 -31.15
C ASP A 186 -32.68 8.95 -30.14
N GLY A 187 -32.16 9.91 -29.39
CA GLY A 187 -32.86 10.64 -28.34
C GLY A 187 -33.09 9.86 -27.04
N LEU A 188 -32.72 8.58 -26.95
CA LEU A 188 -32.93 7.77 -25.74
C LEU A 188 -32.16 8.35 -24.55
N ASN A 189 -32.85 8.53 -23.42
CA ASN A 189 -32.22 8.89 -22.16
C ASN A 189 -31.48 7.67 -21.57
N ILE A 190 -30.17 7.82 -21.35
CA ILE A 190 -29.31 6.83 -20.74
C ILE A 190 -29.00 7.27 -19.30
N ALA A 191 -29.58 6.57 -18.33
CA ALA A 191 -29.24 6.69 -16.93
C ALA A 191 -27.97 5.91 -16.60
N LEU A 192 -27.01 6.59 -15.99
CA LEU A 192 -25.71 6.10 -15.58
C LEU A 192 -25.67 5.91 -14.07
N GLN A 193 -25.07 4.80 -13.63
CA GLN A 193 -24.71 4.57 -12.24
C GLN A 193 -23.30 3.97 -12.16
N ALA A 194 -22.36 4.73 -11.62
CA ALA A 194 -21.00 4.25 -11.32
C ALA A 194 -20.97 3.58 -9.94
N THR A 195 -20.31 2.44 -9.87
CA THR A 195 -20.07 1.69 -8.63
C THR A 195 -18.57 1.43 -8.50
N PRO A 196 -17.86 2.10 -7.57
CA PRO A 196 -16.43 1.88 -7.37
C PRO A 196 -16.12 0.46 -6.92
N ALA A 197 -14.98 -0.09 -7.35
CA ALA A 197 -14.43 -1.31 -6.78
C ALA A 197 -13.86 -1.04 -5.38
N ALA A 198 -13.49 -2.10 -4.65
CA ALA A 198 -12.81 -1.95 -3.37
C ALA A 198 -11.57 -1.05 -3.52
N ASN A 199 -11.37 -0.13 -2.56
CA ASN A 199 -10.27 0.82 -2.51
C ASN A 199 -10.25 1.90 -3.61
N TYR A 200 -11.33 2.08 -4.36
CA TYR A 200 -11.52 3.18 -5.29
C TYR A 200 -12.69 4.08 -4.87
N SER A 201 -12.69 5.31 -5.39
CA SER A 201 -13.81 6.24 -5.35
C SER A 201 -14.11 6.73 -6.75
N PHE A 202 -15.39 6.96 -7.05
CA PHE A 202 -15.79 7.57 -8.32
C PHE A 202 -15.30 9.02 -8.36
N ALA A 203 -14.65 9.39 -9.46
CA ALA A 203 -14.12 10.75 -9.65
C ALA A 203 -15.04 11.56 -10.55
N ASN A 204 -15.21 11.13 -11.81
CA ASN A 204 -16.11 11.77 -12.76
C ASN A 204 -16.39 10.89 -13.98
N TYR A 205 -17.40 11.28 -14.74
CA TYR A 205 -17.60 10.86 -16.13
C TYR A 205 -16.93 11.83 -17.11
N GLN A 206 -16.55 11.32 -18.27
CA GLN A 206 -16.17 12.11 -19.44
C GLN A 206 -16.95 11.62 -20.65
N LEU A 207 -17.54 12.57 -21.37
CA LEU A 207 -18.21 12.39 -22.65
C LEU A 207 -17.62 13.40 -23.64
N LYS A 208 -17.51 13.02 -24.91
CA LYS A 208 -16.95 13.90 -25.94
C LYS A 208 -18.02 14.81 -26.55
N ASN A 209 -19.24 14.29 -26.73
CA ASN A 209 -20.28 14.95 -27.51
C ASN A 209 -21.53 15.32 -26.70
N HIS A 210 -21.74 14.74 -25.52
CA HIS A 210 -22.91 14.98 -24.68
C HIS A 210 -22.57 15.62 -23.33
N SER A 211 -23.55 16.31 -22.75
CA SER A 211 -23.48 16.86 -21.40
C SER A 211 -24.36 16.04 -20.45
N LEU A 212 -23.92 15.93 -19.19
CA LEU A 212 -24.58 15.12 -18.17
C LEU A 212 -25.48 15.98 -17.26
N SER A 213 -26.59 15.39 -16.85
CA SER A 213 -27.45 15.90 -15.78
C SER A 213 -27.44 14.92 -14.58
N PRO A 214 -27.18 15.37 -13.34
CA PRO A 214 -27.01 16.76 -12.93
C PRO A 214 -25.63 17.35 -13.29
N ASN A 215 -24.57 16.55 -13.31
CA ASN A 215 -23.21 16.94 -13.68
C ASN A 215 -22.33 15.69 -13.87
N ASN A 216 -21.06 15.87 -14.21
CA ASN A 216 -20.12 14.78 -14.45
C ASN A 216 -19.46 14.19 -13.19
N THR A 217 -19.56 14.84 -12.02
CA THR A 217 -18.99 14.35 -10.75
C THR A 217 -19.98 13.56 -9.89
N SER A 218 -21.27 13.57 -10.24
CA SER A 218 -22.28 12.73 -9.59
C SER A 218 -22.18 11.29 -10.09
N SER A 219 -22.12 10.33 -9.17
CA SER A 219 -22.08 8.89 -9.50
C SER A 219 -23.36 8.37 -10.16
N SER A 220 -24.46 9.11 -10.00
CA SER A 220 -25.70 8.94 -10.75
C SER A 220 -25.89 10.15 -11.66
N ALA A 221 -25.94 9.92 -12.96
CA ALA A 221 -26.12 10.97 -13.97
C ALA A 221 -26.89 10.42 -15.17
N ASN A 222 -27.33 11.28 -16.09
CA ASN A 222 -27.97 10.84 -17.32
C ASN A 222 -27.72 11.82 -18.47
N PHE A 223 -27.92 11.35 -19.71
CA PHE A 223 -27.92 12.16 -20.92
C PHE A 223 -28.77 11.50 -22.01
N ASN A 224 -29.26 12.30 -22.96
CA ASN A 224 -29.95 11.79 -24.15
C ASN A 224 -28.92 11.59 -25.27
N ILE A 225 -28.82 10.37 -25.81
CA ILE A 225 -27.87 10.08 -26.91
C ILE A 225 -28.46 10.53 -28.25
N THR A 226 -27.75 11.42 -28.97
CA THR A 226 -28.20 12.01 -30.24
C THR A 226 -27.20 11.83 -31.38
N GLN A 227 -26.02 11.30 -31.06
CA GLN A 227 -24.95 10.98 -31.99
C GLN A 227 -24.00 9.95 -31.32
N PRO A 228 -23.06 9.33 -32.06
CA PRO A 228 -22.04 8.47 -31.45
C PRO A 228 -21.23 9.21 -30.37
N ASP A 229 -20.84 8.54 -29.29
CA ASP A 229 -19.99 9.13 -28.24
C ASP A 229 -19.11 8.09 -27.53
N THR A 230 -18.18 8.56 -26.71
CA THR A 230 -17.33 7.76 -25.81
C THR A 230 -17.56 8.22 -24.38
N LEU A 231 -18.06 7.32 -23.55
CA LEU A 231 -18.27 7.48 -22.11
C LEU A 231 -17.13 6.83 -21.34
N ILE A 232 -16.36 7.64 -20.60
CA ILE A 232 -15.32 7.16 -19.69
C ILE A 232 -15.76 7.42 -18.25
N ALA A 233 -15.85 6.37 -17.44
CA ALA A 233 -16.01 6.50 -15.99
C ALA A 233 -14.65 6.44 -15.31
N ASN A 234 -14.23 7.54 -14.70
CA ASN A 234 -12.96 7.65 -14.01
C ASN A 234 -13.13 7.40 -12.52
N PHE A 235 -12.23 6.60 -11.97
CA PHE A 235 -12.13 6.31 -10.55
C PHE A 235 -10.72 6.65 -10.07
N VAL A 236 -10.63 7.07 -8.82
CA VAL A 236 -9.36 7.35 -8.14
C VAL A 236 -9.16 6.33 -7.04
N LYS A 237 -7.94 5.79 -6.91
CA LYS A 237 -7.60 4.98 -5.75
C LYS A 237 -7.74 5.82 -4.49
N ASN A 238 -8.33 5.24 -3.45
CA ASN A 238 -8.43 5.87 -2.14
C ASN A 238 -7.03 6.05 -1.53
N THR A 239 -6.95 6.90 -0.53
CA THR A 239 -5.74 7.10 0.29
C THR A 239 -6.04 6.81 1.75
N GLY A 240 -5.02 6.41 2.49
CA GLY A 240 -5.07 6.25 3.94
C GLY A 240 -3.72 6.61 4.57
N GLN A 241 -3.58 6.42 5.88
CA GLN A 241 -2.35 6.75 6.60
C GLN A 241 -1.78 5.53 7.31
N LEU A 242 -0.44 5.46 7.37
CA LEU A 242 0.30 4.59 8.27
C LEU A 242 1.01 5.42 9.33
N THR A 243 1.00 4.93 10.56
CA THR A 243 1.80 5.50 11.66
C THR A 243 2.91 4.55 12.03
N PHE A 244 4.15 5.03 12.08
CA PHE A 244 5.34 4.25 12.40
C PHE A 244 5.85 4.61 13.79
N ILE A 245 6.13 3.60 14.61
CA ILE A 245 6.57 3.73 16.00
C ILE A 245 7.81 2.87 16.21
N VAL A 246 8.78 3.39 16.95
CA VAL A 246 9.96 2.66 17.44
C VAL A 246 9.76 2.39 18.92
N GLU A 247 9.86 1.12 19.31
CA GLU A 247 9.63 0.69 20.70
C GLU A 247 10.78 -0.21 21.19
N PRO A 248 11.41 0.09 22.34
CA PRO A 248 11.26 1.32 23.12
C PRO A 248 11.77 2.56 22.36
N ALA A 249 11.25 3.73 22.70
CA ALA A 249 11.60 4.99 22.05
C ALA A 249 13.12 5.25 22.05
N ASN A 250 13.64 5.75 20.92
CA ASN A 250 15.06 6.07 20.70
C ASN A 250 16.04 4.89 20.60
N ASN A 251 15.57 3.64 20.54
CA ASN A 251 16.47 2.47 20.44
C ASN A 251 16.78 2.03 19.00
N GLY A 252 16.30 2.79 18.02
CA GLY A 252 16.53 2.53 16.61
C GLY A 252 15.78 3.51 15.72
N LYS A 253 15.86 3.27 14.42
CA LYS A 253 15.15 4.01 13.38
C LYS A 253 14.54 3.07 12.36
N ILE A 254 13.57 3.59 11.63
CA ILE A 254 12.88 2.94 10.52
C ILE A 254 13.27 3.67 9.24
N ASN A 255 13.82 2.94 8.29
CA ASN A 255 13.93 3.37 6.90
C ASN A 255 12.67 2.93 6.15
N LEU A 256 11.94 3.90 5.62
CA LEU A 256 10.70 3.74 4.89
C LEU A 256 10.93 4.10 3.42
N ASN A 257 10.82 3.11 2.54
CA ASN A 257 11.01 3.27 1.09
C ASN A 257 12.33 3.99 0.72
N GLY A 258 13.41 3.70 1.45
CA GLY A 258 14.73 4.32 1.25
C GLY A 258 14.96 5.60 2.04
N THR A 259 13.93 6.16 2.69
CA THR A 259 14.03 7.37 3.52
C THR A 259 14.12 7.02 5.00
N LEU A 260 15.22 7.39 5.66
CA LEU A 260 15.40 7.19 7.10
C LEU A 260 14.54 8.20 7.89
N LEU A 261 13.60 7.71 8.69
CA LEU A 261 12.76 8.53 9.55
C LEU A 261 13.55 8.97 10.80
N SER A 262 13.23 10.15 11.33
CA SER A 262 13.97 10.76 12.46
C SER A 262 13.12 11.11 13.68
N ASN A 263 11.79 11.14 13.55
CA ASN A 263 10.85 11.49 14.62
C ASN A 263 9.79 10.41 14.73
N TYR A 264 9.45 9.99 15.95
CA TYR A 264 8.42 8.97 16.22
C TYR A 264 7.44 9.48 17.28
N PRO A 265 6.12 9.21 17.15
CA PRO A 265 5.47 8.54 16.03
C PRO A 265 5.57 9.35 14.71
N HIS A 266 5.72 8.66 13.58
CA HIS A 266 5.72 9.27 12.25
C HIS A 266 4.47 8.85 11.47
N THR A 267 3.68 9.79 10.97
CA THR A 267 2.48 9.47 10.18
C THR A 267 2.64 9.97 8.75
N GLN A 268 2.38 9.09 7.77
CA GLN A 268 2.44 9.41 6.34
C GLN A 268 1.23 8.83 5.60
N ALA A 269 0.76 9.56 4.57
CA ALA A 269 -0.32 9.11 3.69
C ALA A 269 0.20 8.25 2.53
N PHE A 270 -0.57 7.22 2.17
CA PHE A 270 -0.30 6.28 1.09
C PHE A 270 -1.56 6.00 0.28
N THR A 271 -1.38 5.59 -0.96
CA THR A 271 -2.46 5.13 -1.84
C THR A 271 -2.64 3.62 -1.68
N PHE A 272 -3.89 3.14 -1.63
CA PHE A 272 -4.14 1.70 -1.46
C PHE A 272 -3.48 0.87 -2.58
N GLY A 273 -2.78 -0.18 -2.18
CA GLY A 273 -1.96 -1.05 -3.04
C GLY A 273 -0.53 -0.57 -3.25
N ASP A 274 -0.09 0.54 -2.67
CA ASP A 274 1.32 0.93 -2.67
C ASP A 274 2.17 -0.12 -1.94
N ALA A 275 3.35 -0.44 -2.50
CA ALA A 275 4.31 -1.31 -1.82
C ALA A 275 5.09 -0.50 -0.78
N ILE A 276 5.09 -0.98 0.47
CA ILE A 276 5.74 -0.35 1.62
C ILE A 276 6.96 -1.20 2.00
N ASN A 277 8.15 -0.67 1.75
CA ASN A 277 9.41 -1.32 2.09
C ASN A 277 9.96 -0.71 3.38
N LEU A 278 10.27 -1.56 4.34
CA LEU A 278 10.77 -1.18 5.66
C LEU A 278 12.11 -1.83 5.91
N THR A 279 13.06 -1.05 6.43
CA THR A 279 14.32 -1.57 6.98
C THR A 279 14.54 -0.98 8.37
N ALA A 280 14.76 -1.83 9.36
CA ALA A 280 15.10 -1.42 10.71
C ALA A 280 16.59 -1.06 10.76
N ALA A 281 16.90 0.08 11.38
CA ALA A 281 18.24 0.55 11.63
C ALA A 281 18.43 0.67 13.16
N PRO A 282 18.94 -0.38 13.83
CA PRO A 282 19.16 -0.34 15.27
C PRO A 282 20.14 0.77 15.67
N GLN A 283 19.94 1.35 16.84
CA GLN A 283 20.95 2.22 17.46
C GLN A 283 22.09 1.36 18.04
N ALA A 284 23.25 1.97 18.31
CA ALA A 284 24.34 1.31 19.03
C ALA A 284 23.83 0.62 20.30
N TYR A 285 24.31 -0.59 20.57
CA TYR A 285 23.95 -1.47 21.69
C TYR A 285 22.55 -2.12 21.62
N PHE A 286 21.78 -1.87 20.57
CA PHE A 286 20.48 -2.49 20.35
C PHE A 286 20.48 -3.38 19.12
N SER A 287 19.68 -4.44 19.16
CA SER A 287 19.36 -5.29 18.02
C SER A 287 17.89 -5.15 17.66
N PHE A 288 17.58 -5.31 16.38
CA PHE A 288 16.20 -5.41 15.92
C PHE A 288 15.60 -6.74 16.42
N ASP A 289 14.41 -6.66 17.02
CA ASP A 289 13.63 -7.82 17.48
C ASP A 289 12.63 -8.25 16.40
N LYS A 290 11.64 -7.39 16.10
CA LYS A 290 10.60 -7.67 15.11
C LYS A 290 9.82 -6.44 14.67
N TRP A 291 9.07 -6.59 13.59
CA TRP A 291 7.98 -5.71 13.21
C TRP A 291 6.67 -6.19 13.83
N SER A 292 5.72 -5.27 14.06
CA SER A 292 4.34 -5.67 14.34
C SER A 292 3.34 -4.67 13.78
N ALA A 293 2.21 -5.19 13.29
CA ALA A 293 1.12 -4.43 12.72
C ALA A 293 -0.21 -5.16 13.01
N ALA A 294 -1.33 -4.44 13.04
CA ALA A 294 -2.63 -5.06 13.32
C ALA A 294 -3.34 -5.55 12.05
N HIS A 295 -3.05 -4.94 10.90
CA HIS A 295 -3.78 -5.17 9.65
C HIS A 295 -2.90 -5.59 8.48
N HIS A 296 -1.58 -5.71 8.68
CA HIS A 296 -0.65 -6.11 7.63
C HIS A 296 0.23 -7.26 8.06
N SER A 297 0.46 -8.16 7.10
CA SER A 297 1.44 -9.24 7.21
C SER A 297 2.70 -8.84 6.45
N PHE A 298 3.84 -9.16 7.03
CA PHE A 298 5.16 -8.80 6.53
C PHE A 298 5.75 -9.90 5.65
N THR A 299 6.43 -9.53 4.57
CA THR A 299 7.14 -10.44 3.65
C THR A 299 8.63 -10.07 3.60
N PRO A 300 9.58 -10.98 3.87
CA PRO A 300 9.41 -12.42 4.07
C PRO A 300 8.72 -12.82 5.38
N ASP A 301 8.99 -12.10 6.48
CA ASP A 301 8.28 -12.21 7.76
C ASP A 301 8.52 -10.96 8.62
N ALA A 302 8.02 -10.97 9.85
CA ALA A 302 8.15 -9.86 10.81
C ALA A 302 9.52 -9.82 11.53
N ASN A 303 10.30 -10.89 11.51
CA ASN A 303 11.58 -10.99 12.24
C ASN A 303 12.78 -10.60 11.37
N ASN A 304 12.56 -10.38 10.07
CA ASN A 304 13.58 -9.87 9.18
C ASN A 304 13.77 -8.36 9.33
N THR A 305 15.04 -7.92 9.39
CA THR A 305 15.40 -6.49 9.50
C THR A 305 14.90 -5.68 8.31
N THR A 306 14.76 -6.29 7.13
CA THR A 306 14.14 -5.71 5.94
C THR A 306 12.90 -6.51 5.56
N THR A 307 11.78 -5.83 5.38
CA THR A 307 10.49 -6.44 5.07
C THR A 307 9.64 -5.54 4.18
N THR A 308 8.61 -6.10 3.57
CA THR A 308 7.67 -5.37 2.72
C THR A 308 6.24 -5.84 2.89
N PHE A 309 5.28 -4.97 2.58
CA PHE A 309 3.86 -5.31 2.49
C PHE A 309 3.13 -4.34 1.54
N ASN A 310 1.96 -4.73 1.03
CA ASN A 310 1.10 -3.83 0.26
C ASN A 310 0.15 -3.07 1.19
N PHE A 311 0.04 -1.76 1.03
CA PHE A 311 -0.84 -0.93 1.85
C PHE A 311 -2.31 -1.19 1.52
N GLU A 312 -3.00 -1.96 2.34
CA GLU A 312 -4.39 -2.36 2.11
C GLU A 312 -5.38 -1.76 3.12
N LYS A 313 -4.86 -1.17 4.20
CA LYS A 313 -5.66 -0.53 5.25
C LYS A 313 -4.83 0.48 6.05
N THR A 314 -5.46 1.48 6.65
CA THR A 314 -4.77 2.32 7.64
C THR A 314 -4.32 1.49 8.84
N ASP A 315 -3.12 1.74 9.35
CA ASP A 315 -2.55 0.91 10.42
C ASP A 315 -1.43 1.63 11.19
N THR A 316 -1.01 1.00 12.30
CA THR A 316 0.17 1.41 13.06
C THR A 316 1.22 0.30 13.00
N ILE A 317 2.41 0.65 12.54
CA ILE A 317 3.55 -0.25 12.38
C ILE A 317 4.56 0.04 13.48
N TYR A 318 4.93 -0.99 14.24
CA TYR A 318 5.95 -0.91 15.28
C TYR A 318 7.22 -1.61 14.82
N ALA A 319 8.37 -0.98 15.08
CA ALA A 319 9.69 -1.62 15.07
C ALA A 319 10.14 -1.83 16.51
N TRP A 320 10.31 -3.10 16.89
CA TRP A 320 10.75 -3.49 18.22
C TRP A 320 12.27 -3.67 18.24
N PHE A 321 12.92 -3.13 19.27
CA PHE A 321 14.35 -3.28 19.50
C PHE A 321 14.63 -3.77 20.92
N THR A 322 15.65 -4.61 21.06
CA THR A 322 16.08 -5.17 22.34
C THR A 322 17.52 -4.77 22.59
N GLN A 323 17.83 -4.33 23.81
CA GLN A 323 19.21 -4.03 24.19
C GLN A 323 20.01 -5.32 24.22
N ASN A 324 21.19 -5.32 23.61
CA ASN A 324 22.10 -6.46 23.66
C ASN A 324 22.54 -6.71 25.10
N GLN A 325 22.76 -7.97 25.45
CA GLN A 325 23.25 -8.36 26.78
C GLN A 325 24.42 -9.32 26.64
N HIS A 326 25.40 -9.17 27.53
CA HIS A 326 26.63 -9.96 27.53
C HIS A 326 26.86 -10.60 28.89
N GLU A 327 27.32 -11.84 28.87
CA GLU A 327 27.75 -12.56 30.05
C GLU A 327 29.20 -12.19 30.41
N LEU A 328 29.42 -11.78 31.65
CA LEU A 328 30.75 -11.51 32.20
C LEU A 328 31.04 -12.43 33.37
N VAL A 329 32.26 -12.99 33.37
CA VAL A 329 32.75 -13.88 34.42
C VAL A 329 33.78 -13.14 35.26
N PHE A 330 33.60 -13.10 36.58
CA PHE A 330 34.53 -12.48 37.51
C PHE A 330 35.26 -13.56 38.30
N LYS A 331 36.58 -13.48 38.35
CA LYS A 331 37.43 -14.48 38.99
C LYS A 331 38.50 -13.84 39.86
N VAL A 332 38.71 -14.41 41.05
CA VAL A 332 39.84 -14.08 41.94
C VAL A 332 40.94 -15.11 41.71
N MET A 333 42.19 -14.66 41.57
CA MET A 333 43.35 -15.52 41.47
C MET A 333 44.49 -15.06 42.39
N PRO A 334 45.11 -15.96 43.21
CA PRO A 334 44.68 -17.34 43.44
C PRO A 334 43.38 -17.42 44.25
N ASP A 335 42.71 -18.57 44.22
CA ASP A 335 41.43 -18.75 44.91
C ASP A 335 41.55 -18.44 46.41
N GLY A 336 40.64 -17.60 46.94
CA GLY A 336 40.64 -17.17 48.34
C GLY A 336 41.62 -16.03 48.67
N ALA A 337 42.38 -15.51 47.70
CA ALA A 337 43.33 -14.41 47.91
C ALA A 337 42.68 -13.04 48.15
N GLY A 338 41.38 -12.93 47.88
CA GLY A 338 40.64 -11.69 48.01
C GLY A 338 39.19 -11.83 47.59
N LYS A 339 38.54 -10.70 47.39
CA LYS A 339 37.14 -10.58 46.99
C LYS A 339 36.97 -9.51 45.92
N ILE A 340 35.96 -9.68 45.07
CA ILE A 340 35.55 -8.69 44.07
C ILE A 340 34.20 -8.12 44.51
N SER A 341 33.99 -6.82 44.35
CA SER A 341 32.67 -6.18 44.47
C SER A 341 32.30 -5.46 43.18
N LEU A 342 31.03 -5.57 42.79
CA LEU A 342 30.43 -4.86 41.65
C LEU A 342 29.49 -3.78 42.18
N ASP A 343 29.69 -2.53 41.78
CA ASP A 343 28.95 -1.36 42.26
C ASP A 343 28.80 -1.31 43.80
N GLY A 344 29.88 -1.69 44.50
CA GLY A 344 29.95 -1.74 45.96
C GLY A 344 29.34 -2.98 46.61
N THR A 345 28.78 -3.92 45.83
CA THR A 345 28.23 -5.18 46.33
C THR A 345 29.22 -6.33 46.13
N GLU A 346 29.60 -6.99 47.21
CA GLU A 346 30.54 -8.13 47.18
C GLU A 346 29.96 -9.34 46.44
N LEU A 347 30.77 -9.96 45.58
CA LEU A 347 30.44 -11.22 44.93
C LEU A 347 30.62 -12.39 45.91
N LEU A 348 29.63 -13.29 45.92
CA LEU A 348 29.58 -14.40 46.87
C LEU A 348 30.28 -15.66 46.35
N PHE A 349 30.54 -15.74 45.05
CA PHE A 349 31.12 -16.90 44.39
C PHE A 349 32.42 -16.54 43.68
N ASN A 350 33.28 -17.54 43.48
CA ASN A 350 34.49 -17.42 42.68
C ASN A 350 34.69 -18.70 41.85
N PRO A 351 34.59 -18.64 40.50
CA PRO A 351 34.12 -17.47 39.73
C PRO A 351 32.63 -17.17 39.97
N ASP A 352 32.20 -15.93 39.68
CA ASP A 352 30.78 -15.53 39.63
C ASP A 352 30.47 -14.97 38.23
N THR A 353 29.28 -15.29 37.71
CA THR A 353 28.83 -14.93 36.38
C THR A 353 27.63 -13.98 36.47
N LYS A 354 27.69 -12.86 35.73
CA LYS A 354 26.61 -11.87 35.67
C LYS A 354 26.31 -11.50 34.21
N ILE A 355 25.06 -11.12 33.95
CA ILE A 355 24.62 -10.63 32.64
C ILE A 355 24.45 -9.12 32.75
N PHE A 356 25.07 -8.39 31.82
CA PHE A 356 24.97 -6.94 31.74
C PHE A 356 24.47 -6.49 30.37
N PRO A 357 23.67 -5.42 30.31
CA PRO A 357 23.39 -4.72 29.07
C PRO A 357 24.68 -4.18 28.43
N GLU A 358 24.78 -4.30 27.10
CA GLU A 358 25.87 -3.70 26.32
C GLU A 358 25.81 -2.17 26.46
N GLY A 359 26.98 -1.55 26.65
CA GLY A 359 27.13 -0.12 26.88
C GLY A 359 27.07 0.30 28.35
N ASP A 360 26.67 -0.58 29.28
CA ASP A 360 26.62 -0.25 30.70
C ASP A 360 28.03 -0.04 31.28
N LEU A 361 28.14 0.93 32.20
CA LEU A 361 29.36 1.17 32.96
C LEU A 361 29.32 0.35 34.26
N VAL A 362 30.23 -0.59 34.41
CA VAL A 362 30.32 -1.45 35.61
C VAL A 362 31.47 -0.98 36.49
N ASN A 363 31.20 -0.63 37.74
CA ASN A 363 32.25 -0.33 38.71
C ASN A 363 32.70 -1.61 39.41
N ILE A 364 34.00 -1.84 39.44
CA ILE A 364 34.62 -3.00 40.08
C ILE A 364 35.58 -2.57 41.17
N SER A 365 35.62 -3.33 42.26
CA SER A 365 36.63 -3.14 43.30
C SER A 365 37.14 -4.46 43.83
N ALA A 366 38.40 -4.47 44.27
CA ALA A 366 39.06 -5.65 44.82
C ALA A 366 39.44 -5.43 46.29
N GLN A 367 39.22 -6.42 47.14
CA GLN A 367 39.68 -6.41 48.53
C GLN A 367 40.58 -7.62 48.78
N ALA A 368 41.83 -7.39 49.16
CA ALA A 368 42.77 -8.47 49.45
C ALA A 368 42.43 -9.16 50.79
N ALA A 369 42.55 -10.49 50.82
CA ALA A 369 42.51 -11.27 52.05
C ALA A 369 43.81 -11.06 52.86
N PRO A 370 43.84 -11.40 54.16
CA PRO A 370 45.08 -11.37 54.94
C PRO A 370 46.19 -12.18 54.25
N LYS A 371 47.41 -11.64 54.25
CA LYS A 371 48.61 -12.18 53.56
C LYS A 371 48.60 -12.07 52.04
N TYR A 372 47.66 -11.36 51.42
CA TYR A 372 47.69 -11.07 49.98
C TYR A 372 47.71 -9.57 49.73
N GLN A 373 48.12 -9.19 48.52
CA GLN A 373 48.01 -7.83 48.00
C GLN A 373 47.49 -7.89 46.56
N PHE A 374 46.62 -6.94 46.21
CA PHE A 374 46.09 -6.81 44.86
C PHE A 374 47.20 -6.40 43.89
N VAL A 375 47.22 -7.04 42.72
CA VAL A 375 48.18 -6.80 41.65
C VAL A 375 47.54 -5.99 40.53
N GLY A 376 46.38 -6.43 40.06
CA GLY A 376 45.68 -5.78 38.96
C GLY A 376 44.52 -6.60 38.42
N TRP A 377 43.80 -5.99 37.47
CA TRP A 377 42.72 -6.59 36.71
C TRP A 377 43.25 -7.11 35.36
N GLN A 378 42.96 -8.37 35.05
CA GLN A 378 43.20 -8.96 33.73
C GLN A 378 41.89 -9.12 32.98
N THR A 379 41.87 -8.77 31.70
CA THR A 379 40.72 -8.84 30.79
C THR A 379 41.24 -8.98 29.36
N ALA A 380 40.48 -9.67 28.51
CA ALA A 380 40.85 -9.82 27.09
C ALA A 380 40.30 -8.69 26.22
N TYR A 381 39.13 -8.14 26.56
CA TYR A 381 38.35 -7.31 25.65
C TYR A 381 37.95 -5.94 26.20
N HIS A 382 38.08 -5.71 27.51
CA HIS A 382 37.66 -4.46 28.12
C HIS A 382 38.86 -3.58 28.52
N THR A 383 38.67 -2.27 28.41
CA THR A 383 39.64 -1.30 28.91
C THR A 383 39.28 -0.91 30.33
N ILE A 384 40.17 -1.21 31.28
CA ILE A 384 40.00 -0.86 32.69
C ILE A 384 40.43 0.58 32.94
N LEU A 385 39.52 1.40 33.48
CA LEU A 385 39.78 2.78 33.86
C LEU A 385 39.85 2.93 35.39
N PRO A 386 40.79 3.75 35.92
CA PRO A 386 41.78 4.53 35.18
C PRO A 386 42.95 3.70 34.62
N ASN A 387 43.22 2.52 35.20
CA ASN A 387 44.22 1.57 34.72
C ASN A 387 44.00 0.19 35.37
N GLN A 388 44.66 -0.85 34.84
CA GLN A 388 44.55 -2.23 35.35
C GLN A 388 44.98 -2.41 36.81
N THR A 389 45.85 -1.56 37.35
CA THR A 389 46.35 -1.70 38.74
C THR A 389 45.50 -0.97 39.78
N ALA A 390 44.46 -0.25 39.35
CA ALA A 390 43.59 0.48 40.26
C ALA A 390 42.65 -0.49 41.02
N VAL A 391 42.69 -0.41 42.35
CA VAL A 391 41.85 -1.25 43.22
C VAL A 391 40.37 -1.00 42.97
N ASN A 392 39.97 0.28 42.81
CA ASN A 392 38.64 0.69 42.37
C ASN A 392 38.76 1.12 40.90
N ALA A 393 38.02 0.45 40.03
CA ALA A 393 38.07 0.68 38.60
C ALA A 393 36.67 0.58 37.97
N ASN A 394 36.56 0.91 36.69
CA ASN A 394 35.36 0.65 35.91
C ASN A 394 35.71 0.30 34.47
N PHE A 395 34.72 -0.24 33.76
CA PHE A 395 34.79 -0.51 32.33
C PHE A 395 33.38 -0.45 31.73
N THR A 396 33.31 -0.26 30.42
CA THR A 396 32.04 -0.30 29.67
C THR A 396 31.87 -1.67 29.04
N VAL A 397 30.71 -2.30 29.23
CA VAL A 397 30.42 -3.63 28.65
C VAL A 397 30.29 -3.55 27.14
N GLN A 398 31.04 -4.38 26.42
CA GLN A 398 31.03 -4.39 24.95
C GLN A 398 30.72 -5.77 24.39
N GLN A 399 31.20 -6.82 25.04
CA GLN A 399 31.08 -8.20 24.61
C GLN A 399 31.32 -9.16 25.78
N PRO A 400 31.11 -10.49 25.63
CA PRO A 400 31.41 -11.43 26.70
C PRO A 400 32.90 -11.45 27.04
N ASP A 401 33.23 -11.57 28.33
CA ASP A 401 34.62 -11.53 28.81
C ASP A 401 34.78 -12.19 30.20
N THR A 402 36.03 -12.46 30.58
CA THR A 402 36.41 -12.88 31.92
C THR A 402 37.34 -11.84 32.56
N LEU A 403 36.89 -11.22 33.63
CA LEU A 403 37.66 -10.28 34.43
C LEU A 403 38.30 -11.01 35.62
N VAL A 404 39.63 -10.98 35.70
CA VAL A 404 40.39 -11.61 36.79
C VAL A 404 40.98 -10.56 37.70
N ALA A 405 40.64 -10.58 38.98
CA ALA A 405 41.38 -9.87 40.03
C ALA A 405 42.59 -10.71 40.44
N GLU A 406 43.77 -10.26 40.06
CA GLU A 406 45.03 -10.92 40.37
C GLU A 406 45.59 -10.42 41.71
N PHE A 407 46.01 -11.36 42.54
CA PHE A 407 46.62 -11.12 43.83
C PHE A 407 47.94 -11.90 43.92
N LYS A 408 48.85 -11.41 44.76
CA LYS A 408 50.07 -12.12 45.13
C LYS A 408 50.19 -12.19 46.64
N GLU A 409 50.81 -13.25 47.15
CA GLU A 409 51.13 -13.34 48.57
C GLU A 409 52.01 -12.14 48.97
N SER A 410 51.61 -11.49 50.05
CA SER A 410 52.40 -10.50 50.77
C SER A 410 53.46 -11.25 51.57
N GLN A 411 54.73 -11.05 51.23
CA GLN A 411 55.83 -11.62 52.00
C GLN A 411 55.76 -11.09 53.43
N THR A 412 55.45 -11.97 54.38
CA THR A 412 55.47 -11.61 55.80
C THR A 412 56.87 -11.83 56.34
N CYS A 413 57.55 -10.74 56.70
CA CYS A 413 58.90 -10.86 57.22
C CYS A 413 58.91 -11.37 58.67
N THR A 414 59.39 -12.59 58.89
CA THR A 414 59.58 -13.14 60.24
C THR A 414 61.02 -12.93 60.70
N ILE A 415 61.19 -12.34 61.88
CA ILE A 415 62.49 -12.03 62.50
C ILE A 415 62.49 -12.69 63.88
N ALA A 416 63.43 -13.60 64.13
CA ALA A 416 63.57 -14.27 65.42
C ALA A 416 65.04 -14.36 65.85
N PHE A 417 65.30 -14.06 67.12
CA PHE A 417 66.60 -14.23 67.76
C PHE A 417 66.52 -15.36 68.79
N PRO A 418 67.46 -16.32 68.82
CA PRO A 418 67.53 -17.32 69.87
C PRO A 418 67.68 -16.67 71.25
N ALA A 419 67.14 -17.30 72.31
CA ALA A 419 67.30 -16.82 73.69
C ALA A 419 68.49 -17.47 74.41
N ALA A 420 68.97 -18.61 73.90
CA ALA A 420 70.17 -19.31 74.36
C ALA A 420 70.84 -20.07 73.20
N PHE A 421 72.12 -20.37 73.33
CA PHE A 421 72.88 -21.20 72.39
C PHE A 421 74.00 -21.97 73.13
N THR A 422 74.41 -23.11 72.58
CA THR A 422 75.35 -24.08 73.16
C THR A 422 76.48 -24.36 72.18
N PRO A 423 77.57 -23.56 72.14
CA PRO A 423 78.70 -23.80 71.25
C PRO A 423 79.56 -24.99 71.73
N ASN A 424 79.02 -26.20 71.59
CA ASN A 424 79.64 -27.49 71.94
C ASN A 424 80.05 -28.31 70.71
N ASN A 425 79.79 -27.79 69.50
CA ASN A 425 80.12 -28.36 68.20
C ASN A 425 79.37 -29.67 67.90
N ASP A 426 78.13 -29.79 68.38
CA ASP A 426 77.21 -30.90 68.08
C ASP A 426 76.32 -30.64 66.84
N GLY A 427 76.40 -29.44 66.27
CA GLY A 427 75.63 -28.99 65.11
C GLY A 427 74.27 -28.36 65.47
N VAL A 428 73.88 -28.32 66.73
CA VAL A 428 72.58 -27.85 67.22
C VAL A 428 72.76 -26.64 68.12
N ASN A 429 72.24 -25.48 67.69
CA ASN A 429 72.34 -24.22 68.43
C ASN A 429 73.78 -23.82 68.81
N ASP A 430 74.76 -24.17 67.99
CA ASP A 430 76.17 -23.79 68.21
C ASP A 430 76.46 -22.31 67.98
N VAL A 431 75.57 -21.62 67.25
CA VAL A 431 75.79 -20.26 66.80
C VAL A 431 74.56 -19.40 67.09
N PHE A 432 74.76 -18.30 67.81
CA PHE A 432 73.75 -17.25 67.94
C PHE A 432 73.71 -16.42 66.65
N GLN A 433 72.63 -16.58 65.89
CA GLN A 433 72.41 -15.95 64.60
C GLN A 433 70.95 -15.49 64.49
N LEU A 434 70.71 -14.38 63.78
CA LEU A 434 69.36 -14.00 63.39
C LEU A 434 68.74 -15.08 62.49
N LYS A 435 67.52 -15.52 62.83
CA LYS A 435 66.71 -16.38 61.97
C LYS A 435 65.67 -15.52 61.26
N THR A 436 65.79 -15.42 59.94
CA THR A 436 64.85 -14.70 59.08
C THR A 436 64.73 -15.34 57.70
N ALA A 437 63.58 -15.15 57.06
CA ALA A 437 63.32 -15.51 55.67
C ALA A 437 63.45 -14.30 54.72
N CYS A 438 63.88 -13.15 55.23
CA CYS A 438 63.91 -11.88 54.50
C CYS A 438 65.33 -11.51 54.09
N GLU A 439 65.46 -10.88 52.92
CA GLU A 439 66.67 -10.15 52.58
C GLU A 439 66.76 -8.88 53.43
N LEU A 440 67.90 -8.70 54.09
CA LEU A 440 68.16 -7.57 54.98
C LEU A 440 69.20 -6.66 54.35
N ALA A 441 68.93 -5.37 54.32
CA ALA A 441 69.93 -4.35 53.95
C ALA A 441 70.54 -3.72 55.20
N ASN A 442 71.77 -3.21 55.09
CA ASN A 442 72.47 -2.50 56.17
C ASN A 442 72.49 -3.24 57.52
N PHE A 443 72.71 -4.56 57.48
CA PHE A 443 72.71 -5.42 58.65
C PHE A 443 73.92 -5.16 59.56
N THR A 444 73.71 -5.15 60.87
CA THR A 444 74.76 -5.10 61.88
C THR A 444 74.29 -5.82 63.14
N LEU A 445 75.05 -6.81 63.58
CA LEU A 445 74.85 -7.50 64.87
C LEU A 445 76.08 -7.26 65.75
N GLN A 446 75.85 -6.79 66.98
CA GLN A 446 76.87 -6.55 67.99
C GLN A 446 76.50 -7.27 69.29
N ILE A 447 77.50 -7.89 69.93
CA ILE A 447 77.33 -8.65 71.17
C ILE A 447 78.35 -8.15 72.19
N TYR A 448 77.88 -7.93 73.40
CA TYR A 448 78.59 -7.32 74.50
C TYR A 448 78.63 -8.26 75.69
N ASP A 449 79.76 -8.29 76.39
CA ASP A 449 79.88 -8.94 77.69
C ASP A 449 79.08 -8.21 78.79
N ARG A 450 79.06 -8.79 79.99
CA ARG A 450 78.35 -8.23 81.16
C ARG A 450 78.84 -6.83 81.58
N TRP A 451 80.04 -6.44 81.16
CA TRP A 451 80.66 -5.15 81.49
C TRP A 451 80.51 -4.12 80.35
N GLY A 452 79.82 -4.46 79.26
CA GLY A 452 79.62 -3.61 78.09
C GLY A 452 80.78 -3.65 77.10
N GLY A 453 81.74 -4.57 77.25
CA GLY A 453 82.81 -4.80 76.28
C GLY A 453 82.28 -5.52 75.04
N LEU A 454 82.55 -4.99 73.84
CA LEU A 454 82.17 -5.64 72.58
C LEU A 454 83.01 -6.91 72.37
N VAL A 455 82.35 -8.07 72.32
CA VAL A 455 82.99 -9.38 72.13
C VAL A 455 82.81 -9.94 70.72
N PHE A 456 81.79 -9.51 69.99
CA PHE A 456 81.55 -9.94 68.61
C PHE A 456 80.77 -8.88 67.82
N THR A 457 81.11 -8.71 66.55
CA THR A 457 80.37 -7.89 65.60
C THR A 457 80.41 -8.48 64.20
N THR A 458 79.30 -8.36 63.47
CA THR A 458 79.21 -8.75 62.05
C THR A 458 78.25 -7.84 61.29
N SER A 459 78.52 -7.64 60.00
CA SER A 459 77.60 -7.03 59.04
C SER A 459 76.99 -8.06 58.06
N ASP A 460 77.39 -9.32 58.16
CA ASP A 460 76.83 -10.43 57.37
C ASP A 460 75.72 -11.13 58.18
N PRO A 461 74.45 -11.12 57.72
CA PRO A 461 73.34 -11.80 58.39
C PRO A 461 73.47 -13.34 58.38
N GLN A 462 74.31 -13.91 57.51
CA GLN A 462 74.62 -15.34 57.50
C GLN A 462 75.71 -15.73 58.52
N MET A 463 76.39 -14.75 59.12
CA MET A 463 77.32 -14.99 60.22
C MET A 463 76.63 -14.83 61.58
N GLY A 464 77.06 -15.64 62.54
CA GLY A 464 76.62 -15.54 63.93
C GLY A 464 77.75 -15.79 64.91
N TRP A 465 77.45 -15.66 66.18
CA TRP A 465 78.43 -15.78 67.25
C TRP A 465 78.46 -17.17 67.85
N ASN A 466 79.63 -17.79 67.87
CA ASN A 466 79.88 -19.14 68.40
C ASN A 466 80.52 -19.11 69.81
N GLY A 467 80.42 -18.01 70.54
CA GLY A 467 81.01 -17.87 71.87
C GLY A 467 82.50 -17.52 71.91
N LEU A 468 83.11 -17.21 70.75
CA LEU A 468 84.48 -16.70 70.68
C LEU A 468 84.51 -15.18 70.78
N ASP A 469 85.38 -14.64 71.63
CA ASP A 469 85.72 -13.21 71.60
C ASP A 469 86.51 -12.92 70.31
N GLN A 470 85.93 -12.12 69.42
CA GLN A 470 86.49 -11.83 68.10
C GLN A 470 87.82 -11.06 68.17
N LYS A 471 88.05 -10.30 69.25
CA LYS A 471 89.27 -9.50 69.43
C LYS A 471 90.37 -10.29 70.17
N LEU A 472 89.99 -11.02 71.21
CA LEU A 472 90.91 -11.78 72.05
C LEU A 472 91.15 -13.21 71.56
N LEU A 473 90.38 -13.66 70.56
CA LEU A 473 90.44 -15.00 69.97
C LEU A 473 90.39 -16.13 71.02
N ARG A 474 89.58 -15.92 72.07
CA ARG A 474 89.40 -16.87 73.17
C ARG A 474 87.92 -17.11 73.44
N GLN A 475 87.62 -18.30 73.93
CA GLN A 475 86.27 -18.68 74.34
C GLN A 475 85.80 -17.81 75.50
N THR A 476 84.62 -17.22 75.37
CA THR A 476 84.03 -16.39 76.42
C THR A 476 83.39 -17.26 77.52
N PRO A 477 83.29 -16.83 78.78
CA PRO A 477 82.65 -17.62 79.83
C PRO A 477 81.17 -17.93 79.55
N MET A 478 80.65 -19.02 80.13
CA MET A 478 79.19 -19.21 80.20
C MET A 478 78.54 -18.05 80.95
N GLY A 479 77.40 -17.58 80.47
CA GLY A 479 76.74 -16.43 81.06
C GLY A 479 75.81 -15.72 80.10
N VAL A 480 75.28 -14.59 80.56
CA VAL A 480 74.36 -13.74 79.81
C VAL A 480 75.14 -12.61 79.14
N TYR A 481 74.93 -12.46 77.85
CA TYR A 481 75.51 -11.40 77.01
C TYR A 481 74.37 -10.53 76.48
N SER A 482 74.64 -9.25 76.26
CA SER A 482 73.67 -8.34 75.65
C SER A 482 73.99 -8.20 74.17
N TRP A 483 72.96 -8.11 73.33
CA TRP A 483 73.13 -7.94 71.89
C TRP A 483 72.24 -6.82 71.36
N VAL A 484 72.72 -6.18 70.30
CA VAL A 484 71.99 -5.19 69.51
C VAL A 484 72.13 -5.58 68.03
N CYS A 485 71.01 -5.65 67.34
CA CYS A 485 70.94 -5.95 65.92
C CYS A 485 70.16 -4.85 65.20
N GLN A 486 70.72 -4.34 64.11
CA GLN A 486 70.11 -3.31 63.27
C GLN A 486 70.12 -3.75 61.81
N PHE A 487 69.04 -3.48 61.08
CA PHE A 487 68.91 -3.79 59.66
C PHE A 487 67.73 -3.03 59.07
N ASP A 488 67.69 -2.90 57.74
CA ASP A 488 66.57 -2.31 57.01
C ASP A 488 65.73 -3.41 56.35
N LEU A 489 64.41 -3.31 56.51
CA LEU A 489 63.46 -4.18 55.82
C LEU A 489 63.04 -3.59 54.47
N PRO A 490 62.81 -4.43 53.44
CA PRO A 490 62.25 -3.98 52.18
C PRO A 490 60.90 -3.30 52.40
N ASN A 491 60.60 -2.28 51.58
CA ASN A 491 59.35 -1.50 51.67
C ASN A 491 58.07 -2.34 51.55
N ASN A 492 58.17 -3.58 51.06
CA ASN A 492 57.06 -4.46 50.75
C ASN A 492 56.92 -5.64 51.74
N ALA A 493 57.76 -5.70 52.79
CA ALA A 493 57.96 -6.92 53.59
C ALA A 493 57.39 -6.84 55.03
N SER A 494 56.94 -5.67 55.49
CA SER A 494 56.45 -5.49 56.87
C SER A 494 55.54 -4.25 56.99
N PRO A 495 54.58 -4.22 57.93
CA PRO A 495 53.80 -3.02 58.26
C PRO A 495 54.65 -1.85 58.81
N SER A 496 55.93 -2.07 59.10
CA SER A 496 56.89 -1.03 59.46
C SER A 496 58.14 -1.12 58.58
N PRO A 497 58.06 -0.66 57.31
CA PRO A 497 59.22 -0.61 56.44
C PRO A 497 60.27 0.39 56.97
N GLY A 498 61.55 0.15 56.67
CA GLY A 498 62.68 0.97 57.13
C GLY A 498 63.50 0.35 58.27
N ARG A 499 64.32 1.18 58.94
CA ARG A 499 65.35 0.74 59.88
C ARG A 499 64.77 0.11 61.14
N GLN A 500 65.11 -1.15 61.35
CA GLN A 500 64.78 -1.93 62.55
C GLN A 500 65.95 -1.89 63.54
N THR A 501 65.63 -1.91 64.83
CA THR A 501 66.61 -2.11 65.90
C THR A 501 66.03 -3.08 66.92
N HIS A 502 66.65 -4.24 67.02
CA HIS A 502 66.36 -5.24 68.03
C HIS A 502 67.48 -5.27 69.06
N LYS A 503 67.12 -5.46 70.33
CA LYS A 503 68.08 -5.61 71.42
C LYS A 503 67.57 -6.65 72.40
N GLY A 504 68.48 -7.35 73.03
CA GLY A 504 68.12 -8.39 73.98
C GLY A 504 69.31 -8.95 74.71
N ASN A 505 69.05 -10.02 75.45
CA ASN A 505 70.07 -10.81 76.10
C ASN A 505 70.08 -12.21 75.49
N ILE A 506 71.26 -12.81 75.43
CA ILE A 506 71.50 -14.18 74.96
C ILE A 506 72.26 -14.93 76.05
N THR A 507 71.81 -16.14 76.36
CA THR A 507 72.51 -17.02 77.30
C THR A 507 73.45 -17.96 76.56
N LEU A 508 74.74 -17.90 76.86
CA LEU A 508 75.73 -18.89 76.40
C LEU A 508 75.82 -20.01 77.43
N LEU A 509 75.53 -21.23 77.00
CA LEU A 509 75.67 -22.47 77.77
C LEU A 509 76.75 -23.35 77.14
N ARG A 510 77.35 -24.31 77.85
CA ARG A 510 78.28 -25.29 77.29
C ARG A 510 77.99 -26.68 77.84
#